data_AF-A0A924Z0F2-F1
#
_entry.id   AF-A0A924Z0F2-F1
#
_cell.length_a   1.000
_cell.length_b   1.000
_cell.length_c   1.000
_cell.angle_alpha   90.00
_cell.angle_beta   90.00
_cell.angle_gamma   90.00
#
_symmetry.space_group_name_H-M   'P 1'
#
loop_
_entity.id
_entity.type
_entity.pdbx_description
1 polymer ?
#
loop_
_entity_poly.entity_id
_entity_poly.type
_entity_poly.pdbx_seq_one_letter_code
_entity_poly.pdbx_strand_id
1 'polypeptide(L)'
;GPDTAHAYHPVTKLEVDRRIDSIMALGRVAMPDTVRFTTYTLRYNRMNWVTVDALGEHWEKASVRASIQANPLSAEMVLDVSNVEALTLTIPPGHVPFNPDLPVKVLVIDGGRQQSVEAPKAGSDRSWQVSLRKHGMTWKLGSRPTDDLRKRHGLQGPIDDAFLDSFIFVRPTGKSSHEAIEKWTQSELSHAIVHWRQQFRGQARVKDDTAITDADIANNNLVLWGDPTSNAVLKKIANKLPIRWGDTEVVVGDRKFPAENHAAIAIYPNPLNLNRYVVLNSSFTYREYDYLNNARQVPKLPDWAIVDVRTPPNSRYPGKVVDADFFDERWQLKPAHRE
;
A
#
# COMPACT_ATOMS: atom_id res chain seq x y z
N GLY A 1 28.19 27.27 -10.39
CA GLY A 1 28.85 28.09 -11.42
C GLY A 1 30.02 27.30 -11.97
N PRO A 2 30.84 27.86 -12.88
CA PRO A 2 32.16 27.26 -13.14
C PRO A 2 32.97 27.18 -11.83
N ASP A 3 33.83 26.17 -11.72
CA ASP A 3 34.76 25.92 -10.60
C ASP A 3 34.15 25.83 -9.18
N THR A 4 32.87 25.46 -9.09
CA THR A 4 32.24 25.13 -7.81
C THR A 4 31.94 23.64 -7.75
N ALA A 5 32.59 22.92 -6.83
CA ALA A 5 32.26 21.53 -6.51
C ALA A 5 30.89 21.46 -5.79
N HIS A 6 30.84 21.01 -4.53
CA HIS A 6 29.60 21.00 -3.73
C HIS A 6 29.36 22.33 -3.00
N ALA A 7 29.53 23.47 -3.69
CA ALA A 7 29.31 24.80 -3.13
C ALA A 7 28.56 25.71 -4.11
N TYR A 8 27.80 26.67 -3.60
CA TYR A 8 27.24 27.72 -4.45
C TYR A 8 28.31 28.79 -4.70
N HIS A 9 28.40 29.25 -5.95
CA HIS A 9 29.16 30.46 -6.26
C HIS A 9 28.54 31.64 -5.48
N PRO A 10 29.31 32.52 -4.80
CA PRO A 10 28.76 33.52 -3.88
C PRO A 10 27.65 34.39 -4.49
N VAL A 11 27.83 34.83 -5.73
CA VAL A 11 26.82 35.64 -6.45
C VAL A 11 25.55 34.83 -6.77
N THR A 12 25.71 33.56 -7.16
CA THR A 12 24.57 32.68 -7.42
C THR A 12 23.80 32.39 -6.14
N LYS A 13 24.50 32.22 -5.01
CA LYS A 13 23.87 32.01 -3.71
C LYS A 13 22.95 33.17 -3.35
N LEU A 14 23.42 34.42 -3.48
CA LEU A 14 22.62 35.61 -3.18
C LEU A 14 21.33 35.69 -4.01
N GLU A 15 21.40 35.37 -5.31
CA GLU A 15 20.21 35.41 -6.17
C GLU A 15 19.26 34.22 -5.91
N VAL A 16 19.80 33.04 -5.59
CA VAL A 16 18.99 31.88 -5.16
C VAL A 16 18.27 32.21 -3.86
N ASP A 17 18.99 32.70 -2.85
CA ASP A 17 18.45 33.08 -1.55
C ASP A 17 17.35 34.15 -1.73
N ARG A 18 17.61 35.24 -2.49
CA ARG A 18 16.62 36.28 -2.78
C ARG A 18 15.32 35.73 -3.39
N ARG A 19 15.42 34.79 -4.33
CA ARG A 19 14.24 34.16 -4.96
C ARG A 19 13.52 33.24 -3.98
N ILE A 20 14.25 32.40 -3.26
CA ILE A 20 13.68 31.48 -2.27
C ILE A 20 12.98 32.27 -1.17
N ASP A 21 13.61 33.32 -0.63
CA ASP A 21 13.03 34.19 0.39
C ASP A 21 11.74 34.85 -0.10
N SER A 22 11.70 35.33 -1.35
CA SER A 22 10.48 35.90 -1.93
C SER A 22 9.33 34.90 -2.06
N ILE A 23 9.65 33.62 -2.35
CA ILE A 23 8.65 32.54 -2.41
C ILE A 23 8.23 32.13 -0.99
N MET A 24 9.17 32.05 -0.05
CA MET A 24 8.90 31.70 1.34
C MET A 24 8.00 32.74 2.02
N ALA A 25 8.15 34.03 1.67
CA ALA A 25 7.32 35.11 2.19
C ALA A 25 5.83 34.97 1.82
N LEU A 26 5.50 34.32 0.69
CA LEU A 26 4.11 34.02 0.30
C LEU A 26 3.49 32.93 1.17
N GLY A 27 4.32 32.11 1.83
CA GLY A 27 3.89 30.97 2.62
C GLY A 27 3.34 29.82 1.77
N ARG A 28 2.92 28.75 2.45
CA ARG A 28 2.29 27.60 1.81
C ARG A 28 0.82 27.90 1.53
N VAL A 29 0.39 27.73 0.28
CA VAL A 29 -1.04 27.72 -0.06
C VAL A 29 -1.70 26.52 0.61
N ALA A 30 -2.45 26.75 1.67
CA ALA A 30 -3.11 25.69 2.44
C ALA A 30 -4.31 25.09 1.67
N MET A 31 -4.97 25.90 0.83
CA MET A 31 -6.17 25.53 0.08
C MET A 31 -6.05 26.03 -1.36
N PRO A 32 -5.40 25.28 -2.25
CA PRO A 32 -5.31 25.65 -3.66
C PRO A 32 -6.65 25.43 -4.36
N ASP A 33 -7.05 26.32 -5.26
CA ASP A 33 -8.29 26.18 -6.05
C ASP A 33 -8.25 25.00 -7.01
N THR A 34 -7.05 24.48 -7.32
CA THR A 34 -6.84 23.30 -8.16
C THR A 34 -5.81 22.36 -7.53
N VAL A 35 -6.15 21.07 -7.47
CA VAL A 35 -5.26 19.99 -7.09
C VAL A 35 -4.98 19.12 -8.32
N ARG A 36 -3.70 18.87 -8.61
CA ARG A 36 -3.25 17.91 -9.62
C ARG A 36 -2.50 16.80 -8.91
N PHE A 37 -3.18 15.69 -8.72
CA PHE A 37 -2.70 14.57 -7.93
C PHE A 37 -2.47 13.35 -8.82
N THR A 38 -1.33 12.69 -8.64
CA THR A 38 -1.01 11.41 -9.28
C THR A 38 -0.50 10.46 -8.21
N THR A 39 -0.99 9.23 -8.23
CA THR A 39 -0.49 8.16 -7.38
C THR A 39 -0.59 6.81 -8.12
N TYR A 40 0.20 5.84 -7.66
CA TYR A 40 0.18 4.45 -8.11
C TYR A 40 -0.26 3.50 -7.00
N THR A 41 -0.35 4.00 -5.77
CA THR A 41 -0.72 3.22 -4.59
C THR A 41 -1.58 4.06 -3.65
N LEU A 42 -2.41 3.41 -2.85
CA LEU A 42 -3.14 4.06 -1.77
C LEU A 42 -2.26 4.41 -0.56
N ARG A 43 -0.97 4.07 -0.52
CA ARG A 43 -0.09 4.41 0.62
C ARG A 43 0.10 5.92 0.74
N TYR A 44 0.20 6.59 -0.40
CA TYR A 44 0.29 8.05 -0.50
C TYR A 44 -0.94 8.58 -1.23
N ASN A 45 -2.12 8.42 -0.62
CA ASN A 45 -3.40 8.66 -1.28
C ASN A 45 -3.99 10.06 -1.09
N ARG A 46 -3.27 11.00 -0.49
CA ARG A 46 -3.81 12.32 -0.14
C ARG A 46 -2.96 13.45 -0.70
N MET A 47 -3.62 14.46 -1.26
CA MET A 47 -3.02 15.72 -1.64
C MET A 47 -3.99 16.87 -1.35
N ASN A 48 -3.61 17.75 -0.41
CA ASN A 48 -4.43 18.86 0.07
C ASN A 48 -5.83 18.39 0.51
N TRP A 49 -6.87 18.90 -0.14
CA TRP A 49 -8.28 18.61 0.12
C TRP A 49 -8.82 17.39 -0.65
N VAL A 50 -7.96 16.64 -1.38
CA VAL A 50 -8.34 15.41 -2.10
C VAL A 50 -7.71 14.19 -1.43
N THR A 51 -8.51 13.17 -1.16
CA THR A 51 -8.07 11.83 -0.75
C THR A 51 -8.63 10.80 -1.73
N VAL A 52 -7.78 9.95 -2.30
CA VAL A 52 -8.19 8.81 -3.13
C VAL A 52 -8.44 7.61 -2.21
N ASP A 53 -9.64 7.08 -2.21
CA ASP A 53 -10.03 6.01 -1.28
C ASP A 53 -9.96 4.62 -1.92
N ALA A 54 -10.02 4.55 -3.25
CA ALA A 54 -9.87 3.31 -4.01
C ALA A 54 -9.34 3.58 -5.42
N LEU A 55 -8.46 2.68 -5.88
CA LEU A 55 -7.96 2.63 -7.25
C LEU A 55 -8.75 1.61 -8.07
N GLY A 56 -8.71 1.74 -9.39
CA GLY A 56 -9.14 0.68 -10.30
C GLY A 56 -8.15 -0.48 -10.32
N GLU A 57 -6.85 -0.15 -10.30
CA GLU A 57 -5.74 -1.09 -10.22
C GLU A 57 -4.50 -0.43 -9.59
N HIS A 58 -3.97 -1.03 -8.52
CA HIS A 58 -2.68 -0.65 -7.94
C HIS A 58 -1.54 -0.87 -8.94
N TRP A 59 -0.51 -0.03 -8.85
CA TRP A 59 0.67 -0.01 -9.74
C TRP A 59 0.41 0.45 -11.17
N GLU A 60 -0.84 0.73 -11.52
CA GLU A 60 -1.21 1.53 -12.68
C GLU A 60 -1.38 3.01 -12.31
N LYS A 61 -1.06 3.91 -13.23
CA LYS A 61 -1.13 5.36 -12.97
C LYS A 61 -2.57 5.78 -12.69
N ALA A 62 -2.81 6.34 -11.51
CA ALA A 62 -4.04 7.04 -11.18
C ALA A 62 -3.83 8.54 -11.10
N SER A 63 -4.82 9.30 -11.56
CA SER A 63 -4.76 10.76 -11.55
C SER A 63 -6.10 11.38 -11.19
N VAL A 64 -6.02 12.46 -10.41
CA VAL A 64 -7.15 13.34 -10.10
C VAL A 64 -6.73 14.78 -10.38
N ARG A 65 -7.46 15.46 -11.26
CA ARG A 65 -7.44 16.92 -11.34
C ARG A 65 -8.75 17.42 -10.77
N ALA A 66 -8.67 18.02 -9.58
CA ALA A 66 -9.82 18.56 -8.90
C ALA A 66 -9.74 20.09 -8.89
N SER A 67 -10.83 20.80 -9.18
CA SER A 67 -10.89 22.25 -9.10
C SER A 67 -12.21 22.75 -8.51
N ILE A 68 -12.13 23.86 -7.79
CA ILE A 68 -13.30 24.55 -7.22
C ILE A 68 -13.72 25.67 -8.16
N GLN A 69 -14.96 25.63 -8.64
CA GLN A 69 -15.54 26.68 -9.47
C GLN A 69 -16.80 27.20 -8.78
N ALA A 70 -16.83 28.47 -8.41
CA ALA A 70 -18.00 29.06 -7.77
C ALA A 70 -18.46 30.29 -8.54
N ASN A 71 -19.76 30.44 -8.65
CA ASN A 71 -20.42 31.64 -9.15
C ASN A 71 -21.46 32.11 -8.11
N PRO A 72 -22.09 33.28 -8.30
CA PRO A 72 -23.06 33.80 -7.32
C PRO A 72 -24.29 32.92 -7.05
N LEU A 73 -24.55 31.90 -7.87
CA LEU A 73 -25.74 31.03 -7.80
C LEU A 73 -25.43 29.59 -7.36
N SER A 74 -24.21 29.10 -7.57
CA SER A 74 -23.83 27.72 -7.23
C SER A 74 -22.31 27.55 -7.06
N ALA A 75 -21.92 26.52 -6.31
CA ALA A 75 -20.56 26.01 -6.29
C ALA A 75 -20.49 24.64 -7.01
N GLU A 76 -19.46 24.45 -7.82
CA GLU A 76 -19.22 23.22 -8.57
C GLU A 76 -17.78 22.75 -8.33
N MET A 77 -17.64 21.50 -7.86
CA MET A 77 -16.37 20.82 -7.78
C MET A 77 -16.18 20.01 -9.06
N VAL A 78 -15.21 20.39 -9.89
CA VAL A 78 -14.91 19.66 -11.14
C VAL A 78 -13.79 18.66 -10.88
N LEU A 79 -14.05 17.39 -11.15
CA LEU A 79 -13.14 16.26 -10.96
C LEU A 79 -12.87 15.58 -12.31
N ASP A 80 -11.64 15.61 -12.79
CA ASP A 80 -11.18 14.80 -13.92
C ASP A 80 -10.31 13.67 -13.38
N VAL A 81 -10.77 12.43 -13.57
CA VAL A 81 -10.24 11.23 -12.90
C VAL A 81 -9.88 10.13 -13.89
N SER A 82 -8.82 9.38 -13.54
CA SER A 82 -8.40 8.16 -14.25
C SER A 82 -7.86 7.15 -13.24
N ASN A 83 -8.25 5.88 -13.39
CA ASN A 83 -7.91 4.78 -12.48
C ASN A 83 -8.29 5.04 -11.01
N VAL A 84 -9.43 5.73 -10.78
CA VAL A 84 -9.96 6.02 -9.44
C VAL A 84 -11.38 5.48 -9.33
N GLU A 85 -11.64 4.70 -8.28
CA GLU A 85 -12.94 4.06 -8.03
C GLU A 85 -13.66 4.68 -6.82
N ALA A 86 -12.95 5.38 -5.93
CA ALA A 86 -13.55 6.19 -4.88
C ALA A 86 -12.59 7.29 -4.42
N LEU A 87 -13.14 8.43 -3.98
CA LEU A 87 -12.39 9.55 -3.43
C LEU A 87 -13.23 10.36 -2.45
N THR A 88 -12.55 11.09 -1.58
CA THR A 88 -13.15 12.01 -0.61
C THR A 88 -12.52 13.39 -0.78
N LEU A 89 -13.39 14.40 -0.87
CA LEU A 89 -13.01 15.80 -0.81
C LEU A 89 -13.25 16.31 0.61
N THR A 90 -12.28 17.00 1.19
CA THR A 90 -12.39 17.55 2.55
C THR A 90 -11.78 18.94 2.63
N ILE A 91 -12.65 19.92 2.87
CA ILE A 91 -12.33 21.30 3.15
C ILE A 91 -12.51 21.53 4.65
N PRO A 92 -11.45 21.90 5.40
CA PRO A 92 -11.54 22.11 6.84
C PRO A 92 -12.42 23.32 7.21
N PRO A 93 -12.86 23.44 8.48
CA PRO A 93 -13.60 24.60 8.96
C PRO A 93 -12.92 25.93 8.62
N GLY A 94 -13.71 26.93 8.21
CA GLY A 94 -13.24 28.26 7.83
C GLY A 94 -12.70 28.39 6.40
N HIS A 95 -12.58 27.30 5.63
CA HIS A 95 -11.82 27.29 4.38
C HIS A 95 -12.64 27.14 3.11
N VAL A 96 -13.96 26.95 3.19
CA VAL A 96 -14.82 26.95 2.00
C VAL A 96 -14.73 28.31 1.28
N PRO A 97 -14.31 28.36 0.00
CA PRO A 97 -14.07 29.62 -0.73
C PRO A 97 -15.33 30.21 -1.37
N PHE A 98 -16.50 29.62 -1.14
CA PHE A 98 -17.80 30.06 -1.67
C PHE A 98 -18.80 30.32 -0.54
N ASN A 99 -19.94 30.94 -0.84
CA ASN A 99 -20.99 31.16 0.16
C ASN A 99 -21.58 29.79 0.60
N PRO A 100 -21.58 29.45 1.90
CA PRO A 100 -22.08 28.15 2.39
C PRO A 100 -23.55 27.84 2.05
N ASP A 101 -24.37 28.86 1.82
CA ASP A 101 -25.79 28.69 1.49
C ASP A 101 -26.03 28.22 0.04
N LEU A 102 -25.00 28.28 -0.81
CA LEU A 102 -25.09 27.88 -2.21
C LEU A 102 -25.33 26.37 -2.35
N PRO A 103 -26.11 25.95 -3.35
CA PRO A 103 -26.11 24.55 -3.76
C PRO A 103 -24.72 24.14 -4.27
N VAL A 104 -24.29 22.94 -3.90
CA VAL A 104 -22.98 22.38 -4.29
C VAL A 104 -23.19 21.18 -5.21
N LYS A 105 -22.50 21.18 -6.35
CA LYS A 105 -22.47 20.05 -7.29
C LYS A 105 -21.06 19.51 -7.44
N VAL A 106 -20.95 18.24 -7.79
CA VAL A 106 -19.69 17.62 -8.19
C VAL A 106 -19.84 17.13 -9.63
N LEU A 107 -19.08 17.73 -10.55
CA LEU A 107 -18.97 17.29 -11.94
C LEU A 107 -17.80 16.32 -12.05
N VAL A 108 -18.08 15.04 -12.30
CA VAL A 108 -17.07 14.00 -12.50
C VAL A 108 -16.87 13.73 -13.99
N ILE A 109 -15.63 13.77 -14.44
CA ILE A 109 -15.17 13.46 -15.79
C ILE A 109 -14.30 12.21 -15.69
N ASP A 110 -14.78 11.06 -16.17
CA ASP A 110 -14.12 9.76 -16.07
C ASP A 110 -14.08 9.10 -17.46
N GLY A 111 -12.88 9.00 -18.03
CA GLY A 111 -12.70 8.45 -19.39
C GLY A 111 -13.51 9.20 -20.45
N GLY A 112 -13.65 10.52 -20.31
CA GLY A 112 -14.42 11.39 -21.20
C GLY A 112 -15.93 11.41 -20.95
N ARG A 113 -16.46 10.57 -20.05
CA ARG A 113 -17.87 10.64 -19.63
C ARG A 113 -18.04 11.66 -18.52
N GLN A 114 -19.07 12.49 -18.63
CA GLN A 114 -19.39 13.50 -17.63
C GLN A 114 -20.62 13.10 -16.83
N GLN A 115 -20.56 13.28 -15.51
CA GLN A 115 -21.70 13.08 -14.63
C GLN A 115 -21.71 14.17 -13.54
N SER A 116 -22.83 14.87 -13.41
CA SER A 116 -23.07 15.77 -12.28
C SER A 116 -23.76 15.02 -11.14
N VAL A 117 -23.29 15.24 -9.91
CA VAL A 117 -23.86 14.69 -8.67
C VAL A 117 -24.16 15.86 -7.74
N GLU A 118 -25.41 15.99 -7.29
CA GLU A 118 -25.77 16.96 -6.24
C GLU A 118 -25.09 16.55 -4.93
N ALA A 119 -24.46 17.50 -4.23
CA ALA A 119 -23.74 17.26 -2.98
C ALA A 119 -24.35 18.07 -1.82
N PRO A 120 -24.08 17.69 -0.56
CA PRO A 120 -24.49 18.48 0.59
C PRO A 120 -23.93 19.90 0.52
N LYS A 121 -24.67 20.87 1.08
CA LYS A 121 -24.16 22.23 1.29
C LYS A 121 -22.98 22.23 2.26
N ALA A 122 -22.20 23.30 2.26
CA ALA A 122 -21.17 23.51 3.27
C ALA A 122 -21.80 23.72 4.66
N GLY A 123 -21.05 23.36 5.69
CA GLY A 123 -21.41 23.65 7.08
C GLY A 123 -21.40 25.15 7.36
N SER A 124 -22.13 25.58 8.39
CA SER A 124 -22.14 26.98 8.85
C SER A 124 -20.78 27.45 9.35
N ASP A 125 -19.92 26.53 9.80
CA ASP A 125 -18.52 26.75 10.14
C ASP A 125 -17.60 26.87 8.90
N ARG A 126 -18.17 26.85 7.69
CA ARG A 126 -17.46 26.86 6.42
C ARG A 126 -16.53 25.66 6.21
N SER A 127 -16.88 24.50 6.78
CA SER A 127 -16.32 23.20 6.42
C SER A 127 -17.13 22.54 5.30
N TRP A 128 -16.53 21.60 4.58
CA TRP A 128 -17.24 20.78 3.62
C TRP A 128 -16.56 19.44 3.40
N GLN A 129 -17.33 18.36 3.35
CA GLN A 129 -16.82 17.03 3.05
C GLN A 129 -17.82 16.27 2.19
N VAL A 130 -17.31 15.57 1.19
CA VAL A 130 -18.09 14.62 0.41
C VAL A 130 -17.23 13.44 -0.01
N SER A 131 -17.78 12.24 0.09
CA SER A 131 -17.19 11.03 -0.49
C SER A 131 -17.97 10.64 -1.73
N LEU A 132 -17.26 10.24 -2.77
CA LEU A 132 -17.82 9.71 -4.01
C LEU A 132 -17.26 8.33 -4.26
N ARG A 133 -18.11 7.43 -4.75
CA ARG A 133 -17.71 6.10 -5.21
C ARG A 133 -18.27 5.82 -6.58
N LYS A 134 -17.52 5.08 -7.37
CA LYS A 134 -17.98 4.53 -8.63
C LYS A 134 -18.73 3.23 -8.39
N HIS A 135 -19.84 3.06 -9.09
CA HIS A 135 -20.67 1.87 -9.10
C HIS A 135 -21.01 1.53 -10.55
N GLY A 136 -20.32 0.54 -11.10
CA GLY A 136 -20.31 0.29 -12.54
C GLY A 136 -19.69 1.47 -13.28
N MET A 137 -20.48 2.14 -14.14
CA MET A 137 -20.04 3.31 -14.91
C MET A 137 -20.51 4.65 -14.34
N THR A 138 -21.11 4.65 -13.15
CA THR A 138 -21.73 5.84 -12.55
C THR A 138 -21.11 6.18 -11.21
N TRP A 139 -21.01 7.47 -10.90
CA TRP A 139 -20.56 7.99 -9.61
C TRP A 139 -21.75 8.23 -8.68
N LYS A 140 -21.59 7.92 -7.40
CA LYS A 140 -22.62 8.11 -6.37
C LYS A 140 -22.01 8.70 -5.11
N LEU A 141 -22.81 9.44 -4.36
CA LEU A 141 -22.42 9.92 -3.04
C LEU A 141 -22.25 8.78 -2.03
N GLY A 142 -21.34 9.01 -1.09
CA GLY A 142 -21.06 8.18 0.06
C GLY A 142 -19.85 7.28 -0.14
N SER A 143 -19.26 6.91 0.99
CA SER A 143 -18.11 6.00 1.05
C SER A 143 -18.44 4.61 0.49
N ARG A 144 -17.39 3.85 0.16
CA ARG A 144 -17.57 2.45 -0.24
C ARG A 144 -18.12 1.64 0.95
N PRO A 145 -19.00 0.66 0.70
CA PRO A 145 -19.38 -0.33 1.71
C PRO A 145 -18.14 -1.04 2.26
N THR A 146 -18.16 -1.41 3.53
CA THR A 146 -17.07 -2.11 4.23
C THR A 146 -17.19 -3.63 4.19
N ASP A 147 -18.20 -4.16 3.48
CA ASP A 147 -18.65 -5.54 3.60
C ASP A 147 -17.79 -6.52 2.80
N ASP A 148 -17.02 -6.02 1.83
CA ASP A 148 -16.12 -6.80 0.97
C ASP A 148 -14.64 -6.62 1.37
N LEU A 149 -13.88 -7.71 1.31
CA LEU A 149 -12.41 -7.66 1.43
C LEU A 149 -11.80 -6.96 0.21
N ARG A 150 -11.16 -5.81 0.44
CA ARG A 150 -10.61 -4.96 -0.63
C ARG A 150 -9.33 -4.26 -0.21
N LYS A 151 -8.54 -3.87 -1.20
CA LYS A 151 -7.40 -2.99 -0.97
C LYS A 151 -7.89 -1.61 -0.54
N ARG A 152 -7.23 -1.05 0.48
CA ARG A 152 -7.49 0.28 1.04
C ARG A 152 -6.20 0.87 1.61
N HIS A 153 -6.19 2.16 1.93
CA HIS A 153 -5.06 2.77 2.63
C HIS A 153 -4.70 1.99 3.90
N GLY A 154 -3.42 1.64 4.07
CA GLY A 154 -2.96 0.84 5.21
C GLY A 154 -3.15 -0.68 5.05
N LEU A 155 -3.88 -1.12 4.03
CA LEU A 155 -4.16 -2.52 3.71
C LEU A 155 -4.27 -2.70 2.18
N GLN A 156 -3.17 -2.51 1.43
CA GLN A 156 -3.12 -2.60 -0.03
C GLN A 156 -2.00 -3.49 -0.64
N GLY A 157 -0.99 -3.89 0.13
CA GLY A 157 0.23 -4.51 -0.41
C GLY A 157 1.21 -3.46 -0.97
N PRO A 158 2.39 -3.83 -1.48
CA PRO A 158 2.98 -5.17 -1.54
C PRO A 158 3.46 -5.62 -0.18
N ILE A 159 4.26 -6.69 -0.11
CA ILE A 159 4.73 -7.30 1.15
C ILE A 159 5.28 -6.26 2.15
N ASP A 160 6.05 -5.29 1.66
CA ASP A 160 6.66 -4.24 2.49
C ASP A 160 5.64 -3.34 3.21
N ASP A 161 4.40 -3.26 2.72
CA ASP A 161 3.31 -2.43 3.27
C ASP A 161 2.95 -2.84 4.72
N ALA A 162 3.13 -4.12 5.07
CA ALA A 162 2.91 -4.64 6.41
C ALA A 162 3.89 -4.09 7.47
N PHE A 163 5.05 -3.58 7.04
CA PHE A 163 6.11 -3.10 7.92
C PHE A 163 6.06 -1.59 8.18
N LEU A 164 5.05 -0.91 7.61
CA LEU A 164 4.73 0.49 7.87
C LEU A 164 3.74 0.67 9.03
N ASP A 165 3.43 -0.41 9.74
CA ASP A 165 2.62 -0.44 10.96
C ASP A 165 3.21 -1.48 11.94
N SER A 166 2.64 -1.58 13.14
CA SER A 166 3.02 -2.53 14.18
C SER A 166 2.97 -3.97 13.68
N PHE A 167 4.08 -4.71 13.79
CA PHE A 167 4.16 -6.13 13.38
C PHE A 167 4.94 -7.01 14.38
N ILE A 168 4.71 -8.33 14.32
CA ILE A 168 5.44 -9.34 15.10
C ILE A 168 5.94 -10.44 14.16
N PHE A 169 7.22 -10.82 14.27
CA PHE A 169 7.74 -12.05 13.68
C PHE A 169 7.28 -13.24 14.50
N VAL A 170 6.55 -14.13 13.85
CA VAL A 170 5.98 -15.34 14.46
C VAL A 170 6.84 -16.53 14.04
N ARG A 171 7.70 -16.96 14.95
CA ARG A 171 8.62 -18.08 14.77
C ARG A 171 7.86 -19.42 14.87
N PRO A 172 8.04 -20.35 13.92
CA PRO A 172 7.46 -21.68 14.01
C PRO A 172 8.10 -22.46 15.15
N THR A 173 7.30 -23.26 15.86
CA THR A 173 7.80 -24.21 16.88
C THR A 173 7.68 -25.67 16.46
N GLY A 174 6.92 -25.96 15.40
CA GLY A 174 6.85 -27.27 14.76
C GLY A 174 7.96 -27.48 13.72
N LYS A 175 7.93 -28.62 13.04
CA LYS A 175 8.84 -28.97 11.95
C LYS A 175 8.12 -28.94 10.62
N SER A 176 8.82 -28.57 9.56
CA SER A 176 8.26 -28.71 8.21
C SER A 176 8.24 -30.19 7.84
N SER A 177 7.29 -30.59 7.00
CA SER A 177 7.35 -31.89 6.33
C SER A 177 8.53 -32.00 5.35
N HIS A 178 9.15 -30.88 4.97
CA HIS A 178 10.20 -30.79 3.94
C HIS A 178 11.46 -30.11 4.49
N GLU A 179 12.56 -30.87 4.60
CA GLU A 179 13.81 -30.42 5.23
C GLU A 179 14.41 -29.17 4.57
N ALA A 180 14.32 -29.07 3.23
CA ALA A 180 14.84 -27.91 2.49
C ALA A 180 14.06 -26.63 2.84
N ILE A 181 12.73 -26.73 3.00
CA ILE A 181 11.88 -25.61 3.40
C ILE A 181 12.15 -25.19 4.84
N GLU A 182 12.35 -26.16 5.75
CA GLU A 182 12.70 -25.87 7.14
C GLU A 182 14.02 -25.09 7.24
N LYS A 183 15.08 -25.60 6.58
CA LYS A 183 16.40 -24.94 6.57
C LYS A 183 16.34 -23.54 5.98
N TRP A 184 15.65 -23.38 4.85
CA TRP A 184 15.48 -22.09 4.20
C TRP A 184 14.72 -21.10 5.10
N THR A 185 13.62 -21.53 5.71
CA THR A 185 12.81 -20.71 6.63
C THR A 185 13.64 -20.23 7.82
N GLN A 186 14.38 -21.12 8.46
CA GLN A 186 15.22 -20.78 9.62
C GLN A 186 16.32 -19.78 9.24
N SER A 187 16.92 -19.96 8.07
CA SER A 187 17.91 -19.03 7.50
C SER A 187 17.30 -17.65 7.25
N GLU A 188 16.15 -17.58 6.57
CA GLU A 188 15.52 -16.31 6.20
C GLU A 188 14.92 -15.58 7.40
N LEU A 189 14.37 -16.28 8.40
CA LEU A 189 13.97 -15.66 9.67
C LEU A 189 15.17 -15.06 10.40
N SER A 190 16.28 -15.80 10.48
CA SER A 190 17.51 -15.31 11.12
C SER A 190 18.06 -14.08 10.39
N HIS A 191 18.08 -14.14 9.06
CA HIS A 191 18.44 -13.02 8.19
C HIS A 191 17.54 -11.81 8.46
N ALA A 192 16.22 -11.98 8.42
CA ALA A 192 15.26 -10.91 8.68
C ALA A 192 15.48 -10.23 10.05
N ILE A 193 15.70 -11.01 11.12
CA ILE A 193 15.95 -10.46 12.47
C ILE A 193 17.23 -9.61 12.50
N VAL A 194 18.32 -10.13 11.95
CA VAL A 194 19.63 -9.43 11.93
C VAL A 194 19.53 -8.16 11.10
N HIS A 195 18.99 -8.27 9.90
CA HIS A 195 18.99 -7.19 8.92
C HIS A 195 17.94 -6.12 9.26
N TRP A 196 16.82 -6.48 9.90
CA TRP A 196 15.89 -5.50 10.46
C TRP A 196 16.58 -4.55 11.43
N ARG A 197 17.37 -5.10 12.37
CA ARG A 197 18.15 -4.29 13.31
C ARG A 197 19.17 -3.40 12.62
N GLN A 198 19.88 -3.92 11.62
CA GLN A 198 20.90 -3.16 10.91
C GLN A 198 20.31 -2.00 10.09
N GLN A 199 19.18 -2.22 9.41
CA GLN A 199 18.57 -1.22 8.54
C GLN A 199 17.75 -0.19 9.31
N PHE A 200 16.92 -0.64 10.27
CA PHE A 200 15.93 0.21 10.93
C PHE A 200 16.30 0.60 12.37
N ARG A 201 17.48 0.17 12.85
CA ARG A 201 18.01 0.50 14.18
C ARG A 201 17.07 0.14 15.35
N GLY A 202 16.21 -0.85 15.14
CA GLY A 202 15.27 -1.37 16.14
C GLY A 202 15.28 -2.90 16.17
N GLN A 203 14.95 -3.51 17.30
CA GLN A 203 14.81 -4.96 17.38
C GLN A 203 13.40 -5.36 16.92
N ALA A 204 13.32 -6.28 15.96
CA ALA A 204 12.04 -6.89 15.59
C ALA A 204 11.51 -7.68 16.79
N ARG A 205 10.21 -7.55 17.08
CA ARG A 205 9.54 -8.39 18.09
C ARG A 205 9.41 -9.79 17.52
N VAL A 206 9.89 -10.79 18.23
CA VAL A 206 9.80 -12.19 17.86
C VAL A 206 9.02 -12.93 18.93
N LYS A 207 8.00 -13.69 18.54
CA LYS A 207 7.24 -14.59 19.41
C LYS A 207 7.13 -15.96 18.75
N ASP A 208 7.07 -17.00 19.56
CA ASP A 208 6.69 -18.33 19.10
C ASP A 208 5.22 -18.34 18.68
N ASP A 209 4.89 -19.09 17.64
CA ASP A 209 3.54 -19.29 17.13
C ASP A 209 2.53 -19.76 18.20
N THR A 210 2.97 -20.57 19.14
CA THR A 210 2.20 -21.06 20.29
C THR A 210 1.98 -20.00 21.37
N ALA A 211 2.76 -18.91 21.36
CA ALA A 211 2.68 -17.80 22.31
C ALA A 211 1.91 -16.58 21.76
N ILE A 212 1.38 -16.66 20.54
CA ILE A 212 0.56 -15.60 19.95
C ILE A 212 -0.80 -15.53 20.63
N THR A 213 -1.13 -14.35 21.14
CA THR A 213 -2.38 -14.06 21.85
C THR A 213 -3.40 -13.34 20.96
N ASP A 214 -4.66 -13.28 21.39
CA ASP A 214 -5.69 -12.48 20.72
C ASP A 214 -5.34 -10.99 20.68
N ALA A 215 -4.67 -10.49 21.74
CA ALA A 215 -4.18 -9.11 21.78
C ALA A 215 -3.09 -8.86 20.72
N ASP A 216 -2.24 -9.86 20.44
CA ASP A 216 -1.25 -9.76 19.36
C ASP A 216 -1.93 -9.67 18.00
N ILE A 217 -2.94 -10.52 17.75
CA ILE A 217 -3.76 -10.55 16.52
C ILE A 217 -4.54 -9.24 16.31
N ALA A 218 -5.07 -8.65 17.38
CA ALA A 218 -5.84 -7.41 17.31
C ALA A 218 -4.96 -6.20 16.91
N ASN A 219 -3.75 -6.13 17.45
CA ASN A 219 -2.94 -4.91 17.46
C ASN A 219 -1.76 -4.93 16.49
N ASN A 220 -1.47 -6.06 15.84
CA ASN A 220 -0.26 -6.21 15.02
C ASN A 220 -0.54 -6.98 13.73
N ASN A 221 0.23 -6.65 12.71
CA ASN A 221 0.46 -7.54 11.57
C ASN A 221 1.29 -8.75 12.02
N LEU A 222 0.95 -9.94 11.54
CA LEU A 222 1.66 -11.17 11.90
C LEU A 222 2.51 -11.66 10.74
N VAL A 223 3.82 -11.75 10.95
CA VAL A 223 4.76 -12.24 9.95
C VAL A 223 5.05 -13.70 10.27
N LEU A 224 4.35 -14.60 9.60
CA LEU A 224 4.34 -16.03 9.83
C LEU A 224 5.48 -16.69 9.04
N TRP A 225 6.41 -17.32 9.76
CA TRP A 225 7.52 -18.06 9.16
C TRP A 225 7.24 -19.56 9.18
N GLY A 226 7.63 -20.26 8.13
CA GLY A 226 7.45 -21.68 7.90
C GLY A 226 6.30 -21.99 6.95
N ASP A 227 5.62 -23.08 7.24
CA ASP A 227 4.51 -23.62 6.48
C ASP A 227 3.38 -24.07 7.44
N PRO A 228 2.22 -24.54 6.93
CA PRO A 228 1.13 -25.00 7.79
C PRO A 228 1.46 -26.22 8.68
N THR A 229 2.56 -26.94 8.44
CA THR A 229 2.98 -28.08 9.27
C THR A 229 3.87 -27.65 10.44
N SER A 230 4.66 -26.60 10.24
CA SER A 230 5.61 -26.04 11.22
C SER A 230 5.09 -24.86 12.03
N ASN A 231 4.16 -24.06 11.51
CA ASN A 231 3.63 -22.87 12.18
C ASN A 231 2.14 -23.02 12.55
N ALA A 232 1.85 -23.07 13.85
CA ALA A 232 0.51 -23.30 14.39
C ALA A 232 -0.49 -22.18 14.05
N VAL A 233 -0.04 -20.94 13.90
CA VAL A 233 -0.91 -19.82 13.49
C VAL A 233 -1.22 -19.94 11.99
N LEU A 234 -0.20 -20.21 11.16
CA LEU A 234 -0.40 -20.42 9.73
C LEU A 234 -1.34 -21.61 9.46
N LYS A 235 -1.17 -22.72 10.19
CA LYS A 235 -2.06 -23.88 10.13
C LYS A 235 -3.54 -23.52 10.31
N LYS A 236 -3.86 -22.62 11.25
CA LYS A 236 -5.24 -22.19 11.56
C LYS A 236 -5.88 -21.39 10.42
N ILE A 237 -5.08 -20.69 9.61
CA ILE A 237 -5.58 -19.78 8.57
C ILE A 237 -5.34 -20.25 7.15
N ALA A 238 -4.52 -21.29 6.94
CA ALA A 238 -4.05 -21.71 5.62
C ALA A 238 -5.18 -21.96 4.61
N ASN A 239 -6.31 -22.54 5.05
CA ASN A 239 -7.47 -22.80 4.20
C ASN A 239 -8.29 -21.55 3.80
N LYS A 240 -7.97 -20.39 4.38
CA LYS A 240 -8.59 -19.08 4.08
C LYS A 240 -7.68 -18.18 3.23
N LEU A 241 -6.49 -18.66 2.88
CA LEU A 241 -5.55 -17.93 2.04
C LEU A 241 -5.73 -18.31 0.56
N PRO A 242 -5.38 -17.41 -0.38
CA PRO A 242 -5.43 -17.70 -1.81
C PRO A 242 -4.34 -18.68 -2.28
N ILE A 243 -3.33 -18.93 -1.44
CA ILE A 243 -2.27 -19.95 -1.65
C ILE A 243 -2.64 -21.17 -0.82
N ARG A 244 -2.50 -22.37 -1.41
CA ARG A 244 -2.78 -23.64 -0.73
C ARG A 244 -1.53 -24.49 -0.63
N TRP A 245 -1.40 -25.21 0.48
CA TRP A 245 -0.35 -26.20 0.70
C TRP A 245 -0.99 -27.59 0.73
N GLY A 246 -0.47 -28.51 -0.07
CA GLY A 246 -0.68 -29.94 0.07
C GLY A 246 0.64 -30.63 0.40
N ASP A 247 0.60 -31.95 0.61
CA ASP A 247 1.77 -32.73 0.99
C ASP A 247 2.87 -32.68 -0.08
N THR A 248 2.47 -32.67 -1.36
CA THR A 248 3.38 -32.70 -2.52
C THR A 248 3.48 -31.38 -3.28
N GLU A 249 2.47 -30.50 -3.17
CA GLU A 249 2.36 -29.30 -4.00
C GLU A 249 1.96 -28.06 -3.20
N VAL A 250 2.59 -26.93 -3.50
CA VAL A 250 2.09 -25.58 -3.20
C VAL A 250 1.33 -25.07 -4.43
N VAL A 251 0.12 -24.56 -4.23
CA VAL A 251 -0.81 -24.20 -5.31
C VAL A 251 -1.20 -22.73 -5.21
N VAL A 252 -1.06 -22.01 -6.33
CA VAL A 252 -1.46 -20.60 -6.50
C VAL A 252 -2.36 -20.48 -7.72
N GLY A 253 -3.67 -20.53 -7.49
CA GLY A 253 -4.67 -20.61 -8.56
C GLY A 253 -4.55 -21.97 -9.27
N ASP A 254 -4.30 -21.95 -10.57
CA ASP A 254 -4.08 -23.16 -11.39
C ASP A 254 -2.62 -23.62 -11.42
N ARG A 255 -1.70 -22.85 -10.83
CA ARG A 255 -0.27 -23.11 -10.84
C ARG A 255 0.12 -23.99 -9.66
N LYS A 256 0.98 -24.97 -9.91
CA LYS A 256 1.40 -26.00 -8.95
C LYS A 256 2.92 -26.08 -8.90
N PHE A 257 3.46 -26.12 -7.70
CA PHE A 257 4.90 -26.15 -7.44
C PHE A 257 5.24 -27.26 -6.44
N PRO A 258 6.32 -28.04 -6.63
CA PRO A 258 6.71 -29.08 -5.68
C PRO A 258 6.95 -28.52 -4.26
N ALA A 259 6.16 -28.96 -3.28
CA ALA A 259 6.22 -28.47 -1.90
C ALA A 259 7.55 -28.77 -1.20
N GLU A 260 8.27 -29.79 -1.66
CA GLU A 260 9.61 -30.14 -1.14
C GLU A 260 10.63 -29.02 -1.32
N ASN A 261 10.49 -28.22 -2.39
CA ASN A 261 11.52 -27.27 -2.83
C ASN A 261 10.99 -25.87 -3.11
N HIS A 262 9.70 -25.61 -2.91
CA HIS A 262 9.09 -24.30 -3.18
C HIS A 262 8.44 -23.72 -1.93
N ALA A 263 8.90 -22.55 -1.52
CA ALA A 263 8.32 -21.78 -0.44
C ALA A 263 7.43 -20.65 -0.97
N ALA A 264 6.33 -20.38 -0.28
CA ALA A 264 5.46 -19.26 -0.56
C ALA A 264 5.85 -18.04 0.28
N ILE A 265 6.01 -16.91 -0.39
CA ILE A 265 6.10 -15.57 0.20
C ILE A 265 4.81 -14.84 -0.18
N ALA A 266 4.13 -14.20 0.77
CA ALA A 266 2.91 -13.44 0.46
C ALA A 266 2.56 -12.43 1.54
N ILE A 267 1.73 -11.44 1.18
CA ILE A 267 0.98 -10.59 2.11
C ILE A 267 -0.51 -10.76 1.85
N TYR A 268 -1.30 -10.84 2.92
CA TYR A 268 -2.75 -10.98 2.80
C TYR A 268 -3.47 -10.41 4.03
N PRO A 269 -4.70 -9.89 3.92
CA PRO A 269 -5.51 -9.55 5.09
C PRO A 269 -5.64 -10.75 6.03
N ASN A 270 -5.32 -10.56 7.30
CA ASN A 270 -5.30 -11.64 8.29
C ASN A 270 -6.70 -12.23 8.46
N PRO A 271 -6.94 -13.52 8.18
CA PRO A 271 -8.27 -14.12 8.34
C PRO A 271 -8.79 -14.16 9.79
N LEU A 272 -7.95 -13.86 10.78
CA LEU A 272 -8.32 -13.69 12.19
C LEU A 272 -8.62 -12.21 12.54
N ASN A 273 -8.20 -11.26 11.70
CA ASN A 273 -8.47 -9.83 11.82
C ASN A 273 -8.28 -9.12 10.47
N LEU A 274 -9.37 -8.90 9.73
CA LEU A 274 -9.32 -8.31 8.38
C LEU A 274 -8.85 -6.84 8.32
N ASN A 275 -8.57 -6.22 9.47
CA ASN A 275 -7.94 -4.90 9.56
C ASN A 275 -6.40 -4.96 9.68
N ARG A 276 -5.83 -6.16 9.71
CA ARG A 276 -4.38 -6.40 9.84
C ARG A 276 -3.89 -7.33 8.75
N TYR A 277 -2.57 -7.43 8.61
CA TYR A 277 -1.93 -8.36 7.70
C TYR A 277 -1.48 -9.64 8.35
N VAL A 278 -1.45 -10.69 7.53
CA VAL A 278 -0.43 -11.72 7.62
C VAL A 278 0.59 -11.55 6.50
N VAL A 279 1.86 -11.78 6.81
CA VAL A 279 2.94 -11.93 5.83
C VAL A 279 3.52 -13.33 5.97
N LEU A 280 3.79 -14.02 4.88
CA LEU A 280 4.39 -15.36 4.86
C LEU A 280 5.86 -15.25 4.47
N ASN A 281 6.73 -15.83 5.28
CA ASN A 281 8.14 -16.09 4.96
C ASN A 281 8.96 -14.91 4.41
N SER A 282 8.61 -13.67 4.79
CA SER A 282 9.31 -12.49 4.30
C SER A 282 9.33 -11.37 5.33
N SER A 283 10.33 -10.51 5.19
CA SER A 283 10.38 -9.18 5.81
C SER A 283 10.24 -8.11 4.73
N PHE A 284 10.83 -6.93 4.93
CA PHE A 284 11.13 -6.00 3.85
C PHE A 284 11.92 -6.73 2.75
N THR A 285 11.68 -6.38 1.49
CA THR A 285 12.02 -7.27 0.37
C THR A 285 13.31 -6.89 -0.35
N TYR A 286 13.86 -5.69 -0.11
CA TYR A 286 15.20 -5.34 -0.57
C TYR A 286 16.28 -6.01 0.28
N ARG A 287 17.42 -6.32 -0.35
CA ARG A 287 18.52 -7.06 0.26
C ARG A 287 19.84 -6.29 0.18
N GLU A 288 20.95 -6.92 0.56
CA GLU A 288 22.26 -6.31 0.78
C GLU A 288 22.74 -5.44 -0.38
N TYR A 289 22.42 -5.83 -1.61
CA TYR A 289 22.76 -5.06 -2.80
C TYR A 289 22.20 -3.62 -2.79
N ASP A 290 21.06 -3.42 -2.11
CA ASP A 290 20.35 -2.15 -2.06
C ASP A 290 20.68 -1.31 -0.81
N TYR A 291 21.55 -1.80 0.09
CA TYR A 291 21.84 -1.10 1.37
C TYR A 291 22.65 0.18 1.21
N LEU A 292 23.41 0.30 0.11
CA LEU A 292 24.31 1.44 -0.11
C LEU A 292 23.56 2.77 -0.29
N ASN A 293 22.34 2.75 -0.84
CA ASN A 293 21.60 3.96 -1.17
C ASN A 293 20.11 3.79 -0.93
N ASN A 294 19.53 4.67 -0.11
CA ASN A 294 18.10 4.71 0.19
C ASN A 294 17.20 4.79 -1.06
N ALA A 295 17.68 5.35 -2.17
CA ALA A 295 16.95 5.37 -3.45
C ALA A 295 16.68 3.97 -4.02
N ARG A 296 17.43 2.95 -3.56
CA ARG A 296 17.24 1.54 -3.95
C ARG A 296 16.45 0.72 -2.94
N GLN A 297 16.22 1.25 -1.75
CA GLN A 297 15.45 0.61 -0.66
C GLN A 297 13.94 0.72 -0.91
N VAL A 298 13.53 0.19 -2.06
CA VAL A 298 12.13 0.11 -2.50
C VAL A 298 11.67 -1.35 -2.44
N PRO A 299 10.35 -1.61 -2.35
CA PRO A 299 9.82 -2.97 -2.46
C PRO A 299 10.33 -3.68 -3.73
N LYS A 300 10.72 -4.94 -3.59
CA LYS A 300 11.29 -5.80 -4.66
C LYS A 300 10.41 -6.99 -5.01
N LEU A 301 9.45 -7.35 -4.14
CA LEU A 301 8.46 -8.39 -4.41
C LEU A 301 7.06 -7.78 -4.39
N PRO A 302 6.12 -8.33 -5.19
CA PRO A 302 4.74 -7.88 -5.24
C PRO A 302 3.94 -8.43 -4.04
N ASP A 303 2.66 -8.74 -4.19
CA ASP A 303 1.86 -9.24 -3.08
C ASP A 303 2.17 -10.71 -2.74
N TRP A 304 2.63 -11.49 -3.71
CA TRP A 304 3.05 -12.88 -3.48
C TRP A 304 4.16 -13.31 -4.46
N ALA A 305 4.96 -14.28 -4.04
CA ALA A 305 6.00 -14.90 -4.83
C ALA A 305 6.20 -16.37 -4.42
N ILE A 306 6.61 -17.21 -5.38
CA ILE A 306 7.05 -18.58 -5.13
C ILE A 306 8.55 -18.65 -5.35
N VAL A 307 9.26 -19.19 -4.34
CA VAL A 307 10.71 -19.28 -4.31
C VAL A 307 11.13 -20.74 -4.39
N ASP A 308 11.90 -21.09 -5.42
CA ASP A 308 12.62 -22.36 -5.50
C ASP A 308 13.89 -22.29 -4.64
N VAL A 309 13.87 -23.02 -3.52
CA VAL A 309 14.92 -22.96 -2.48
C VAL A 309 16.15 -23.80 -2.82
N ARG A 310 16.14 -24.54 -3.94
CA ARG A 310 17.35 -25.23 -4.45
C ARG A 310 18.41 -24.25 -4.89
N THR A 311 18.00 -23.04 -5.26
CA THR A 311 18.92 -21.91 -5.46
C THR A 311 19.07 -21.18 -4.12
N PRO A 312 20.28 -21.10 -3.55
CA PRO A 312 20.47 -20.44 -2.26
C PRO A 312 20.15 -18.93 -2.34
N PRO A 313 19.71 -18.32 -1.22
CA PRO A 313 19.59 -16.87 -1.10
C PRO A 313 20.89 -16.15 -1.45
N ASN A 314 20.77 -14.94 -1.97
CA ASN A 314 21.92 -14.07 -2.28
C ASN A 314 21.62 -12.61 -1.91
N SER A 315 22.54 -11.70 -2.26
CA SER A 315 22.43 -10.26 -1.96
C SER A 315 21.23 -9.53 -2.58
N ARG A 316 20.44 -10.19 -3.45
CA ARG A 316 19.29 -9.63 -4.14
C ARG A 316 18.00 -10.41 -3.91
N TYR A 317 18.09 -11.73 -3.82
CA TYR A 317 16.91 -12.59 -3.80
C TYR A 317 16.96 -13.62 -2.67
N PRO A 318 15.81 -14.00 -2.08
CA PRO A 318 15.72 -15.04 -1.05
C PRO A 318 15.90 -16.46 -1.62
N GLY A 319 16.20 -16.60 -2.90
CA GLY A 319 16.27 -17.85 -3.66
C GLY A 319 15.87 -17.56 -5.10
N LYS A 320 15.58 -18.58 -5.90
CA LYS A 320 15.10 -18.35 -7.27
C LYS A 320 13.60 -18.07 -7.23
N VAL A 321 13.20 -16.83 -7.48
CA VAL A 321 11.79 -16.48 -7.70
C VAL A 321 11.36 -17.12 -9.02
N VAL A 322 10.45 -18.09 -8.97
CA VAL A 322 9.93 -18.81 -10.14
C VAL A 322 8.59 -18.25 -10.62
N ASP A 323 7.89 -17.53 -9.75
CA ASP A 323 6.63 -16.86 -10.07
C ASP A 323 6.34 -15.77 -9.03
N ALA A 324 5.68 -14.68 -9.41
CA ALA A 324 5.29 -13.60 -8.53
C ALA A 324 4.25 -12.69 -9.19
N ASP A 325 3.29 -12.18 -8.43
CA ASP A 325 2.29 -11.23 -8.93
C ASP A 325 1.61 -10.45 -7.78
N PHE A 326 0.74 -9.53 -8.13
CA PHE A 326 -0.17 -8.83 -7.23
C PHE A 326 -1.51 -9.56 -7.13
N PHE A 327 -2.17 -9.44 -5.98
CA PHE A 327 -3.61 -9.67 -5.90
C PHE A 327 -4.35 -8.45 -6.49
N ASP A 328 -5.58 -8.68 -6.97
CA ASP A 328 -6.44 -7.61 -7.46
C ASP A 328 -6.96 -6.71 -6.31
N GLU A 329 -7.78 -5.72 -6.64
CA GLU A 329 -8.37 -4.78 -5.68
C GLU A 329 -9.32 -5.43 -4.65
N ARG A 330 -9.68 -6.70 -4.86
CA ARG A 330 -10.50 -7.54 -3.98
C ARG A 330 -9.68 -8.63 -3.29
N TRP A 331 -8.35 -8.51 -3.33
CA TRP A 331 -7.41 -9.50 -2.80
C TRP A 331 -7.54 -10.88 -3.46
N GLN A 332 -8.06 -10.97 -4.68
CA GLN A 332 -8.16 -12.21 -5.44
C GLN A 332 -6.91 -12.41 -6.32
N LEU A 333 -6.60 -13.66 -6.63
CA LEU A 333 -5.56 -13.96 -7.61
C LEU A 333 -5.97 -13.39 -8.96
N LYS A 334 -5.04 -12.64 -9.59
CA LYS A 334 -5.22 -12.24 -10.97
C LYS A 334 -5.19 -13.48 -11.89
N PRO A 335 -5.92 -13.46 -13.02
CA PRO A 335 -5.76 -14.48 -14.05
C PRO A 335 -4.30 -14.57 -14.46
N ALA A 336 -3.82 -15.78 -14.75
CA ALA A 336 -2.46 -15.95 -15.25
C ALA A 336 -2.26 -15.06 -16.50
N HIS A 337 -1.19 -14.25 -16.50
CA HIS A 337 -0.80 -13.50 -17.68
C HIS A 337 -0.61 -14.50 -18.82
N ARG A 338 -1.45 -14.38 -19.87
CA ARG A 338 -1.16 -15.04 -21.14
C ARG A 338 -0.05 -14.20 -21.78
N GLU A 339 1.15 -14.76 -21.82
CA GLU A 339 2.28 -14.19 -22.57
C GLU A 339 1.95 -13.99 -24.05
#